data_AF-A0A9D9K3E4-F1
#
_entry.id   AF-A0A9D9K3E4-F1
#
_cell.length_a   1.000
_cell.length_b   1.000
_cell.length_c   1.000
_cell.angle_alpha   90.00
_cell.angle_beta   90.00
_cell.angle_gamma   90.00
#
_symmetry.space_group_name_H-M   'P 1'
#
loop_
_entity.id
_entity.type
_entity.pdbx_description
1 polymer ?
#
loop_
_entity_poly.entity_id
_entity_poly.type
_entity_poly.pdbx_seq_one_letter_code
_entity_poly.pdbx_strand_id
1 'polypeptide(L)'
;MGAWSELDAAYPPGALTPGAAFVAALAHLHGATSIYDSTGALMRFVPDAGRGLALDNDLIERVERSLRHVPLDDFLREARERLNHAQRRCLALNLLDATLAAGASPAVRERYHVLIEGLGIPAEMIEPYRPALTLKNDLSIFPQ
;
A
#
# COMPACT_ATOMS: atom_id res chain seq x y z
N MET A 1 13.31 -25.32 10.59
CA MET A 1 12.63 -25.21 9.28
C MET A 1 11.16 -25.44 9.53
N GLY A 2 10.42 -24.39 9.90
CA GLY A 2 8.96 -24.43 10.02
C GLY A 2 8.37 -24.08 8.66
N ALA A 3 7.53 -24.97 8.13
CA ALA A 3 6.90 -24.82 6.84
C ALA A 3 6.02 -23.57 6.80
N TRP A 4 6.17 -22.80 5.73
CA TRP A 4 5.49 -21.52 5.46
C TRP A 4 3.98 -21.66 5.16
N SER A 5 3.33 -22.70 5.67
CA SER A 5 1.94 -23.06 5.34
C SER A 5 0.91 -22.64 6.39
N GLU A 6 1.30 -21.99 7.49
CA GLU A 6 0.38 -21.62 8.59
C GLU A 6 -0.43 -20.32 8.35
N LEU A 7 -0.36 -19.69 7.18
CA LEU A 7 -1.07 -18.42 6.91
C LEU A 7 -1.79 -18.33 5.56
N ASP A 8 -2.04 -19.45 4.88
CA ASP A 8 -3.03 -19.47 3.79
C ASP A 8 -4.43 -19.47 4.41
N ALA A 9 -4.81 -18.33 4.98
CA ALA A 9 -6.20 -18.06 5.25
C ALA A 9 -6.92 -18.16 3.89
N ALA A 10 -7.80 -19.15 3.72
CA ALA A 10 -8.65 -19.24 2.56
C ALA A 10 -9.61 -18.04 2.57
N TYR A 11 -9.24 -16.98 1.87
CA TYR A 11 -10.10 -15.80 1.74
C TYR A 11 -11.21 -16.13 0.76
N PRO A 12 -12.49 -15.90 1.13
CA PRO A 12 -13.58 -16.16 0.19
C PRO A 12 -13.39 -15.32 -1.08
N PRO A 13 -13.91 -15.76 -2.23
CA PRO A 13 -13.88 -14.98 -3.45
C PRO A 13 -14.37 -13.56 -3.19
N GLY A 14 -13.55 -12.57 -3.54
CA GLY A 14 -13.87 -11.17 -3.31
C GLY A 14 -13.75 -10.66 -1.87
N ALA A 15 -13.13 -11.38 -0.94
CA ALA A 15 -12.61 -10.75 0.29
C ALA A 15 -11.32 -9.98 0.02
N LEU A 16 -11.08 -8.91 0.77
CA LEU A 16 -9.81 -8.20 0.73
C LEU A 16 -8.74 -9.04 1.45
N THR A 17 -7.71 -9.46 0.72
CA THR A 17 -6.53 -10.11 1.32
C THR A 17 -5.52 -9.05 1.78
N PRO A 18 -4.59 -9.36 2.70
CA PRO A 18 -3.53 -8.43 3.07
C PRO A 18 -2.69 -7.94 1.88
N GLY A 19 -2.41 -8.83 0.92
CA GLY A 19 -1.71 -8.47 -0.32
C GLY A 19 -2.52 -7.49 -1.17
N ALA A 20 -3.82 -7.74 -1.33
CA ALA A 20 -4.71 -6.85 -2.08
C ALA A 20 -4.83 -5.48 -1.40
N ALA A 21 -4.97 -5.46 -0.07
CA ALA A 21 -5.00 -4.23 0.72
C ALA A 21 -3.73 -3.40 0.53
N PHE A 22 -2.56 -4.05 0.49
CA PHE A 22 -1.29 -3.36 0.26
C PHE A 22 -1.23 -2.66 -1.10
N VAL A 23 -1.55 -3.38 -2.18
CA VAL A 23 -1.50 -2.82 -3.55
C VAL A 23 -2.58 -1.76 -3.75
N ALA A 24 -3.81 -2.00 -3.26
CA ALA A 24 -4.91 -1.06 -3.38
C ALA A 24 -4.64 0.25 -2.61
N ALA A 25 -4.04 0.19 -1.41
CA ALA A 25 -3.65 1.39 -0.67
C ALA A 25 -2.59 2.22 -1.41
N LEU A 26 -1.61 1.57 -2.06
CA LEU A 26 -0.64 2.27 -2.92
C LEU A 26 -1.32 2.91 -4.13
N ALA A 27 -2.28 2.23 -4.77
CA ALA A 27 -3.06 2.80 -5.86
C ALA A 27 -3.87 4.02 -5.40
N HIS A 28 -4.56 3.93 -4.25
CA HIS A 28 -5.29 5.05 -3.66
C HIS A 28 -4.39 6.25 -3.35
N LEU A 29 -3.16 6.03 -2.85
CA LEU A 29 -2.19 7.12 -2.63
C LEU A 29 -1.90 7.89 -3.94
N HIS A 30 -1.74 7.15 -5.04
CA HIS A 30 -1.50 7.72 -6.37
C HIS A 30 -2.77 8.27 -7.02
N GLY A 31 -3.95 8.04 -6.44
CA GLY A 31 -5.24 8.42 -7.03
C GLY A 31 -5.61 7.54 -8.24
N ALA A 32 -5.06 6.33 -8.31
CA ALA A 32 -5.31 5.40 -9.39
C ALA A 32 -6.59 4.59 -9.15
N THR A 33 -7.31 4.30 -10.24
CA THR A 33 -8.50 3.42 -10.27
C THR A 33 -8.21 2.05 -10.89
N SER A 34 -6.94 1.81 -11.24
CA SER A 34 -6.42 0.61 -11.91
C SER A 34 -4.93 0.47 -11.58
N ILE A 35 -4.44 -0.76 -11.48
CA ILE A 35 -2.99 -1.07 -11.39
C ILE A 35 -2.28 -1.00 -12.74
N TYR A 36 -3.03 -0.83 -13.82
CA TYR A 36 -2.52 -0.65 -15.18
C TYR A 36 -2.68 0.80 -15.63
N ASP A 37 -1.72 1.28 -16.41
CA ASP A 37 -1.79 2.56 -17.12
C ASP A 37 -2.60 2.46 -18.43
N SER A 38 -2.70 3.57 -19.17
CA SER A 38 -3.45 3.63 -20.43
C SER A 38 -2.87 2.78 -21.56
N THR A 39 -1.62 2.31 -21.43
CA THR A 39 -0.96 1.41 -22.40
C THR A 39 -1.12 -0.06 -22.04
N GLY A 40 -1.68 -0.36 -20.86
CA GLY A 40 -1.79 -1.71 -20.32
C GLY A 40 -0.55 -2.17 -19.56
N ALA A 41 0.42 -1.29 -19.31
CA ALA A 41 1.57 -1.59 -18.47
C ALA A 41 1.23 -1.42 -16.98
N LEU A 42 1.90 -2.17 -16.11
CA LEU A 42 1.73 -2.00 -14.66
C LEU A 42 2.25 -0.64 -14.21
N MET A 43 1.47 0.03 -13.36
CA MET A 43 1.84 1.29 -12.73
C MET A 43 3.07 1.11 -11.85
N ARG A 44 3.93 2.13 -11.77
CA ARG A 44 5.22 2.07 -11.03
C ARG A 44 5.10 1.75 -9.53
N PHE A 45 3.93 1.98 -8.93
CA PHE A 45 3.69 1.66 -7.52
C PHE A 45 3.42 0.16 -7.29
N VAL A 46 3.11 -0.59 -8.35
CA VAL A 46 2.82 -2.01 -8.26
C VAL A 46 4.13 -2.73 -7.91
N PRO A 47 4.18 -3.51 -6.81
CA PRO A 47 5.40 -4.17 -6.38
C PRO A 47 5.81 -5.26 -7.37
N ASP A 48 7.12 -5.40 -7.57
CA ASP A 48 7.70 -6.52 -8.30
C ASP A 48 7.44 -7.85 -7.55
N ALA A 49 7.07 -8.90 -8.29
CA ALA A 49 6.84 -10.25 -7.76
C ALA A 49 8.04 -10.81 -6.97
N GLY A 50 9.27 -10.40 -7.33
CA GLY A 50 10.50 -10.77 -6.62
C GLY A 50 10.60 -10.23 -5.19
N ARG A 51 9.70 -9.32 -4.77
CA ARG A 51 9.63 -8.79 -3.40
C ARG A 51 8.74 -9.61 -2.47
N GLY A 52 8.29 -10.79 -2.90
CA GLY A 52 7.51 -11.73 -2.08
C GLY A 52 6.00 -11.53 -2.14
N LEU A 53 5.49 -10.71 -3.06
CA LEU A 53 4.06 -10.61 -3.37
C LEU A 53 3.83 -10.98 -4.83
N ALA A 54 3.39 -12.21 -5.08
CA ALA A 54 3.07 -12.66 -6.43
C ALA A 54 1.79 -11.99 -6.94
N LEU A 55 1.86 -11.30 -8.08
CA LEU A 55 0.71 -10.74 -8.79
C LEU A 55 0.04 -11.81 -9.66
N ASP A 56 -0.55 -12.81 -9.01
CA ASP A 56 -1.39 -13.78 -9.70
C ASP A 56 -2.75 -13.17 -10.08
N ASN A 57 -3.53 -13.92 -10.88
CA ASN A 57 -4.82 -13.45 -11.38
C ASN A 57 -5.82 -13.17 -10.26
N ASP A 58 -5.80 -13.93 -9.16
CA ASP A 58 -6.71 -13.73 -8.02
C ASP A 58 -6.39 -12.42 -7.28
N LEU A 59 -5.11 -12.14 -7.03
CA LEU A 59 -4.68 -10.88 -6.43
C LEU A 59 -5.05 -9.69 -7.32
N ILE A 60 -4.78 -9.78 -8.62
CA ILE A 60 -5.11 -8.73 -9.60
C ILE A 60 -6.62 -8.47 -9.59
N GLU A 61 -7.45 -9.51 -9.68
CA GLU A 61 -8.91 -9.36 -9.69
C GLU A 61 -9.42 -8.70 -8.40
N ARG A 62 -8.88 -9.09 -7.24
CA ARG A 62 -9.26 -8.50 -5.96
C ARG A 62 -8.92 -7.02 -5.87
N VAL A 63 -7.71 -6.63 -6.30
CA VAL A 63 -7.27 -5.22 -6.30
C VAL A 63 -8.11 -4.39 -7.26
N GLU A 64 -8.25 -4.84 -8.51
CA GLU A 64 -9.02 -4.12 -9.53
C GLU A 64 -10.49 -3.95 -9.13
N ARG A 65 -11.10 -4.99 -8.55
CA ARG A 65 -12.47 -4.90 -8.02
C ARG A 65 -12.56 -3.93 -6.85
N SER A 66 -11.59 -3.95 -5.93
CA SER A 66 -11.54 -2.99 -4.81
C SER A 66 -11.49 -1.55 -5.33
N LEU A 67 -10.61 -1.27 -6.30
CA LEU A 67 -10.43 0.08 -6.84
C LEU A 67 -11.63 0.58 -7.64
N ARG A 68 -12.36 -0.31 -8.32
CA ARG A 68 -13.50 0.06 -9.18
C ARG A 68 -14.85 0.09 -8.47
N HIS A 69 -15.04 -0.75 -7.45
CA HIS A 69 -16.38 -1.05 -6.92
C HIS A 69 -16.52 -0.88 -5.42
N VAL A 70 -15.42 -0.71 -4.67
CA VAL A 70 -15.47 -0.55 -3.22
C VAL A 70 -15.22 0.92 -2.86
N PRO A 71 -16.14 1.58 -2.14
CA PRO A 71 -15.91 2.93 -1.61
C PRO A 71 -14.66 2.98 -0.73
N LEU A 72 -13.93 4.10 -0.75
CA LEU A 72 -12.68 4.24 0.01
C LEU A 72 -12.87 3.95 1.51
N ASP A 73 -13.95 4.45 2.12
CA ASP A 73 -14.21 4.23 3.55
C ASP A 73 -14.46 2.75 3.90
N ASP A 74 -15.14 2.02 3.01
CA ASP A 74 -15.35 0.57 3.18
C ASP A 74 -14.06 -0.21 3.02
N PHE A 75 -13.23 0.18 2.03
CA PHE A 75 -11.89 -0.37 1.86
C PHE A 75 -11.03 -0.16 3.11
N LEU A 76 -10.99 1.07 3.65
CA LEU A 76 -10.20 1.42 4.83
C LEU A 76 -10.63 0.62 6.06
N ARG A 77 -11.95 0.48 6.26
CA ARG A 77 -12.52 -0.31 7.35
C ARG A 77 -12.12 -1.79 7.24
N GLU A 78 -12.32 -2.40 6.08
CA GLU A 78 -11.97 -3.81 5.86
C GLU A 78 -10.46 -4.03 5.98
N ALA A 79 -9.63 -3.17 5.37
CA ALA A 79 -8.18 -3.26 5.46
C ALA A 79 -7.70 -3.17 6.92
N ARG A 80 -8.27 -2.27 7.72
CA ARG A 80 -7.94 -2.13 9.15
C ARG A 80 -8.26 -3.40 9.95
N GLU A 81 -9.36 -4.07 9.64
CA GLU A 81 -9.79 -5.31 10.30
C GLU A 81 -8.93 -6.52 9.87
N ARG A 82 -8.45 -6.53 8.62
CA ARG A 82 -7.69 -7.65 8.05
C ARG A 82 -6.20 -7.59 8.32
N LEU A 83 -5.61 -6.39 8.38
CA LEU A 83 -4.17 -6.23 8.51
C LEU A 83 -3.72 -6.37 9.96
N ASN A 84 -2.84 -7.33 10.20
CA ASN A 84 -2.17 -7.45 11.49
C ASN A 84 -1.21 -6.27 11.73
N HIS A 85 -0.71 -6.16 12.96
CA HIS A 85 0.15 -5.04 13.38
C HIS A 85 1.42 -4.89 12.52
N ALA A 86 2.09 -6.00 12.16
CA ALA A 86 3.29 -5.95 11.32
C ALA A 86 2.98 -5.53 9.88
N GLN A 87 1.87 -6.00 9.32
CA GLN A 87 1.41 -5.64 7.98
C GLN A 87 0.99 -4.16 7.90
N ARG A 88 0.26 -3.65 8.91
CA ARG A 88 -0.09 -2.22 9.00
C ARG A 88 1.15 -1.34 9.05
N ARG A 89 2.16 -1.72 9.84
CA ARG A 89 3.44 -1.00 9.89
C ARG A 89 4.14 -1.04 8.54
N CYS A 90 4.24 -2.21 7.91
CA CYS A 90 4.86 -2.34 6.59
C CYS A 90 4.17 -1.42 5.56
N LEU A 91 2.84 -1.44 5.51
CA LEU A 91 2.06 -0.56 4.63
C LEU A 91 2.31 0.92 4.93
N ALA A 92 2.28 1.32 6.21
CA ALA A 92 2.53 2.70 6.64
C ALA A 92 3.87 3.24 6.15
N LEU A 93 4.94 2.44 6.25
CA LEU A 93 6.28 2.82 5.83
C LEU A 93 6.39 2.93 4.30
N ASN A 94 5.73 2.05 3.54
CA ASN A 94 5.68 2.16 2.08
C ASN A 94 4.88 3.40 1.63
N LEU A 95 3.77 3.70 2.31
CA LEU A 95 2.99 4.92 2.04
C LEU A 95 3.78 6.19 2.35
N LEU A 96 4.51 6.23 3.47
CA LEU A 96 5.36 7.37 3.83
C LEU A 96 6.50 7.54 2.82
N ASP A 97 7.19 6.47 2.47
CA ASP A 97 8.27 6.49 1.48
C ASP A 97 7.79 7.01 0.12
N ALA A 98 6.65 6.49 -0.38
CA ALA A 98 6.06 6.96 -1.63
C ALA A 98 5.62 8.43 -1.55
N THR A 99 5.09 8.88 -0.40
CA THR A 99 4.71 10.28 -0.17
C THR A 99 5.93 11.21 -0.19
N LEU A 100 7.03 10.80 0.44
CA LEU A 100 8.29 11.56 0.43
C LEU A 100 8.90 11.61 -0.97
N ALA A 101 8.89 10.50 -1.70
CA ALA A 101 9.37 10.43 -3.07
C ALA A 101 8.55 11.31 -4.04
N ALA A 102 7.26 11.52 -3.75
CA ALA A 102 6.40 12.45 -4.50
C ALA A 102 6.68 13.94 -4.22
N GLY A 103 7.55 14.25 -3.24
CA GLY A 103 7.96 15.61 -2.91
C GLY A 103 6.83 16.47 -2.33
N ALA A 104 6.77 17.74 -2.75
CA ALA A 104 5.84 18.72 -2.19
C ALA A 104 4.38 18.60 -2.68
N SER A 105 3.98 17.48 -3.29
CA SER A 105 2.63 17.29 -3.85
C SER A 105 1.55 17.34 -2.76
N PRO A 106 0.67 18.37 -2.73
CA PRO A 106 -0.37 18.47 -1.71
C PRO A 106 -1.40 17.34 -1.81
N ALA A 107 -1.74 16.91 -3.03
CA ALA A 107 -2.72 15.86 -3.26
C ALA A 107 -2.26 14.49 -2.73
N VAL A 108 -0.96 14.16 -2.87
CA VAL A 108 -0.40 12.92 -2.32
C VAL A 108 -0.38 12.99 -0.79
N ARG A 109 0.01 14.14 -0.22
CA ARG A 109 0.00 14.34 1.24
C ARG A 109 -1.40 14.19 1.83
N GLU A 110 -2.42 14.76 1.19
CA GLU A 110 -3.81 14.64 1.65
C GLU A 110 -4.27 13.18 1.65
N ARG A 111 -4.05 12.45 0.55
CA ARG A 111 -4.39 11.03 0.46
C ARG A 111 -3.62 10.18 1.47
N TYR A 112 -2.35 10.51 1.73
CA TYR A 112 -1.57 9.86 2.78
C TYR A 112 -2.23 10.04 4.15
N HIS A 113 -2.66 11.26 4.51
CA HIS A 113 -3.35 11.50 5.78
C HIS A 113 -4.64 10.69 5.89
N VAL A 114 -5.48 10.70 4.86
CA VAL A 114 -6.72 9.91 4.79
C VAL A 114 -6.43 8.41 4.97
N LEU A 115 -5.41 7.88 4.30
CA LEU A 115 -5.03 6.46 4.39
C LEU A 115 -4.53 6.10 5.79
N ILE A 116 -3.62 6.89 6.37
CA ILE A 116 -3.07 6.61 7.71
C ILE A 116 -4.15 6.64 8.79
N GLU A 117 -5.04 7.64 8.73
CA GLU A 117 -6.16 7.78 9.66
C GLU A 117 -7.16 6.63 9.50
N GLY A 118 -7.61 6.36 8.27
CA GLY A 118 -8.59 5.32 7.99
C GLY A 118 -8.11 3.91 8.32
N LEU A 119 -6.82 3.62 8.12
CA LEU A 119 -6.20 2.35 8.50
C LEU A 119 -5.96 2.23 10.02
N GLY A 120 -6.24 3.27 10.80
CA GLY A 120 -6.00 3.31 12.24
C GLY A 120 -4.53 3.07 12.58
N ILE A 121 -3.62 3.67 11.81
CA ILE A 121 -2.18 3.58 12.03
C ILE A 121 -1.77 4.74 12.94
N PRO A 122 -1.33 4.46 14.18
CA PRO A 122 -0.97 5.52 15.10
C PRO A 122 0.46 6.02 14.82
N ALA A 123 0.75 7.26 15.22
CA ALA A 123 2.01 7.93 14.86
C ALA A 123 3.24 7.16 15.37
N GLU A 124 3.18 6.56 16.55
CA GLU A 124 4.26 5.77 17.15
C GLU A 124 4.68 4.55 16.30
N MET A 125 3.82 4.10 15.37
CA MET A 125 4.16 3.04 14.43
C MET A 125 5.13 3.51 13.33
N ILE A 126 5.19 4.82 13.09
CA ILE A 126 5.89 5.47 11.97
C ILE A 126 7.08 6.30 12.48
N GLU A 127 6.90 7.07 13.55
CA GLU A 127 7.89 8.05 14.02
C GLU A 127 9.32 7.52 14.18
N PRO A 128 9.56 6.30 14.71
CA PRO A 128 10.92 5.76 14.81
C PRO A 128 11.65 5.62 13.46
N TYR A 129 10.91 5.51 12.35
CA TYR A 129 11.45 5.28 11.01
C TYR A 129 11.47 6.54 10.14
N ARG A 130 10.75 7.59 10.54
CA ARG A 130 10.61 8.84 9.78
C ARG A 130 11.97 9.47 9.43
N PRO A 131 12.94 9.61 10.35
CA PRO A 131 14.23 10.23 10.02
C PRO A 131 14.98 9.48 8.90
N ALA A 132 14.98 8.14 8.95
CA ALA A 132 15.67 7.33 7.96
C ALA A 132 15.00 7.42 6.58
N LEU A 133 13.67 7.41 6.52
CA LEU A 133 12.92 7.55 5.26
C LEU A 133 13.03 8.97 4.68
N THR A 134 13.06 10.01 5.52
CA THR A 134 13.33 11.37 5.08
C THR A 134 14.72 11.47 4.46
N LEU A 135 15.75 10.95 5.13
CA LEU A 135 17.12 10.93 4.61
C LEU A 135 17.21 10.19 3.28
N LYS A 136 16.56 9.02 3.17
CA LYS A 136 16.53 8.23 1.92
C LYS A 136 16.01 9.03 0.72
N ASN A 137 15.03 9.91 0.95
CA ASN A 137 14.37 10.68 -0.09
C ASN A 137 14.95 12.11 -0.26
N ASP A 138 15.93 12.51 0.55
CA ASP A 138 16.61 13.80 0.41
C ASP A 138 17.74 13.69 -0.61
N LEU A 139 17.43 13.97 -1.88
CA LEU A 139 18.43 14.00 -2.94
C LEU A 139 19.29 15.27 -2.94
N SER A 140 18.95 16.29 -2.14
CA SER A 140 19.71 17.55 -2.08
C SER A 140 21.10 17.38 -1.48
N ILE A 141 21.33 16.28 -0.77
CA ILE A 141 22.62 15.92 -0.20
C ILE A 141 23.69 15.61 -1.26
N PHE A 142 23.29 15.32 -2.50
CA PHE A 142 24.19 15.07 -3.63
C PHE A 142 24.40 16.38 -4.41
N PRO A 143 25.50 17.12 -4.17
CA PRO A 143 25.75 18.40 -4.85
C PRO A 143 25.91 18.19 -6.37
N GLN A 144 25.54 19.22 -7.13
CA GLN A 144 25.72 19.30 -8.59
C GLN A 144 27.08 19.89 -8.95
#